data_AF-A0A6J4D145-F1
#
_entry.id   AF-A0A6J4D145-F1
#
_cell.length_a   1.000
_cell.length_b   1.000
_cell.length_c   1.000
_cell.angle_alpha   90.00
_cell.angle_beta   90.00
_cell.angle_gamma   90.00
#
_symmetry.space_group_name_H-M   'P 1'
#
loop_
_entity.id
_entity.type
_entity.pdbx_description
1 polymer ?
#
loop_
_entity_poly.entity_id
_entity_poly.type
_entity_poly.pdbx_seq_one_letter_code
_entity_poly.pdbx_strand_id
1 'polypeptide(L)'
;MAFKIADVEFVPGSTKLNFHYLKELNDENKNPLPQSILTKNVARVYLIVVDGVVKKIGGSQAQGGIKKTLEIYRDGGVNGRPGIRSFGIWYFLYHSILAGKNIEFYQLF
;
A
#
# COMPACT_ATOMS: atom_id res chain seq x y z
N MET A 1 -7.64 2.70 15.05
CA MET A 1 -8.62 2.04 14.16
C MET A 1 -7.93 1.63 12.86
N ALA A 2 -8.23 0.46 12.29
CA ALA A 2 -7.56 -0.06 11.08
C ALA A 2 -8.57 -0.32 9.96
N PHE A 3 -8.32 0.21 8.76
CA PHE A 3 -9.22 0.05 7.61
C PHE A 3 -8.44 -0.22 6.32
N LYS A 4 -9.05 -0.99 5.42
CA LYS A 4 -8.48 -1.31 4.10
C LYS A 4 -8.48 -0.05 3.23
N ILE A 5 -7.40 0.18 2.49
CA ILE A 5 -7.24 1.36 1.65
C ILE A 5 -6.98 1.05 0.17
N ALA A 6 -6.40 -0.12 -0.14
CA ALA A 6 -6.11 -0.51 -1.50
C ALA A 6 -5.89 -2.02 -1.66
N ASP A 7 -6.18 -2.50 -2.86
CA ASP A 7 -5.77 -3.79 -3.38
C ASP A 7 -4.56 -3.63 -4.31
N VAL A 8 -3.76 -4.69 -4.47
CA VAL A 8 -2.67 -4.71 -5.45
C VAL A 8 -3.04 -5.61 -6.62
N GLU A 9 -2.88 -5.08 -7.82
CA GLU A 9 -3.15 -5.77 -9.08
C GLU A 9 -1.86 -5.93 -9.89
N PHE A 10 -1.73 -7.08 -10.56
CA PHE A 10 -0.66 -7.33 -11.51
C PHE A 10 -0.94 -6.62 -12.84
N VAL A 11 0.09 -6.02 -13.43
CA VAL A 11 0.02 -5.39 -14.76
C VAL A 11 0.73 -6.30 -15.77
N PRO A 12 0.00 -6.96 -16.70
CA PRO A 12 0.61 -7.85 -17.68
C PRO A 12 1.72 -7.16 -18.49
N GLY A 13 2.87 -7.83 -18.61
CA GLY A 13 4.02 -7.29 -19.34
C GLY A 13 4.78 -6.17 -18.64
N SER A 14 4.48 -5.88 -17.36
CA SER A 14 5.17 -4.85 -16.58
C SER A 14 5.67 -5.39 -15.24
N THR A 15 6.78 -4.85 -14.77
CA THR A 15 7.27 -5.01 -13.40
C THR A 15 6.59 -4.05 -12.42
N LYS A 16 5.77 -3.13 -12.92
CA LYS A 16 5.00 -2.19 -12.11
C LYS A 16 3.75 -2.86 -11.59
N LEU A 17 3.46 -2.63 -10.31
CA LEU A 17 2.22 -3.04 -9.68
C LEU A 17 1.18 -1.92 -9.81
N ASN A 18 -0.09 -2.27 -9.95
CA ASN A 18 -1.17 -1.28 -9.82
C ASN A 18 -1.72 -1.32 -8.39
N PHE A 19 -1.92 -0.15 -7.79
CA PHE A 19 -2.52 -0.04 -6.46
C PHE A 19 -3.93 0.52 -6.61
N HIS A 20 -4.92 -0.35 -6.51
CA HIS A 20 -6.33 -0.04 -6.65
C HIS A 20 -6.86 0.53 -5.32
N TYR A 21 -6.79 1.85 -5.16
CA TYR A 21 -7.33 2.49 -3.96
C TYR A 21 -8.86 2.46 -3.94
N LEU A 22 -9.43 2.10 -2.79
CA LEU A 22 -10.88 2.00 -2.62
C LEU A 22 -11.55 3.38 -2.74
N LYS A 23 -12.64 3.46 -3.51
CA LYS A 23 -13.47 4.67 -3.66
C LYS A 23 -14.30 4.96 -2.40
N GLU A 24 -14.70 3.92 -1.70
CA GLU A 24 -15.43 3.99 -0.45
C GLU A 24 -14.51 3.47 0.64
N LEU A 25 -14.20 4.32 1.61
CA LEU A 25 -13.41 3.96 2.78
C LEU A 25 -14.37 3.92 3.95
N ASN A 26 -14.29 2.87 4.75
CA ASN A 26 -15.10 2.73 5.95
C ASN A 26 -14.20 2.30 7.11
N ASP A 27 -14.54 2.74 8.32
CA ASP A 27 -13.89 2.25 9.54
C ASP A 27 -14.34 0.81 9.90
N GLU A 28 -13.83 0.27 11.01
CA GLU A 28 -14.22 -1.05 11.51
C GLU A 28 -15.72 -1.17 11.85
N ASN A 29 -16.40 -0.05 12.08
CA ASN A 29 -17.82 0.03 12.39
C ASN A 29 -18.67 0.33 11.15
N LYS A 30 -18.07 0.31 9.95
CA LYS A 30 -18.70 0.64 8.66
C LYS A 30 -19.12 2.11 8.51
N ASN A 31 -18.58 3.01 9.32
CA ASN A 31 -18.80 4.44 9.13
C ASN A 31 -17.96 4.95 7.95
N PRO A 32 -18.52 5.76 7.05
CA PRO A 32 -17.79 6.28 5.90
C PRO A 32 -16.69 7.24 6.34
N LEU A 33 -15.53 7.12 5.68
CA LEU A 33 -14.35 7.96 5.89
C LEU A 33 -14.10 8.85 4.67
N PRO A 34 -13.64 10.10 4.88
CA PRO A 34 -13.35 11.00 3.78
C PRO A 34 -12.12 10.50 3.00
N GLN A 35 -12.23 10.49 1.67
CA GLN A 35 -11.13 10.15 0.75
C GLN A 35 -9.84 10.95 0.97
N SER A 36 -9.95 12.18 1.49
CA SER A 36 -8.81 13.03 1.82
C SER A 36 -7.85 12.39 2.84
N ILE A 37 -8.28 11.38 3.61
CA ILE A 37 -7.41 10.65 4.53
C ILE A 37 -6.23 9.97 3.82
N LEU A 38 -6.38 9.62 2.54
CA LEU A 38 -5.33 8.97 1.74
C LEU A 38 -4.19 9.93 1.35
N THR A 39 -4.41 11.25 1.44
CA THR A 39 -3.47 12.30 1.01
C THR A 39 -3.07 13.26 2.12
N LYS A 40 -3.73 13.22 3.28
CA LYS A 40 -3.43 14.07 4.45
C LYS A 40 -2.00 13.87 4.97
N ASN A 41 -1.36 14.98 5.34
CA ASN A 41 0.01 15.03 5.89
C ASN A 41 0.02 14.76 7.40
N VAL A 42 -0.37 13.55 7.80
CA VAL A 42 -0.41 13.13 9.22
C VAL A 42 0.42 11.86 9.41
N ALA A 43 1.01 11.68 10.60
CA ALA A 43 1.69 10.43 10.92
C ALA A 43 0.70 9.26 10.82
N ARG A 44 1.12 8.16 10.20
CA ARG A 44 0.27 6.98 9.99
C ARG A 44 1.08 5.70 10.09
N VAL A 45 0.40 4.66 10.55
CA VAL A 45 0.87 3.28 10.46
C VAL A 45 0.10 2.61 9.32
N TYR A 46 0.79 1.79 8.53
CA TYR A 46 0.18 1.02 7.46
C TYR A 46 0.60 -0.44 7.54
N LEU A 47 -0.26 -1.32 7.02
CA LEU A 47 -0.03 -2.75 6.96
C LEU A 47 0.02 -3.20 5.51
N ILE A 48 0.90 -4.16 5.24
CA ILE A 48 0.87 -4.99 4.03
C ILE A 48 0.37 -6.37 4.45
N VAL A 49 -0.75 -6.79 3.88
CA VAL A 49 -1.42 -8.05 4.18
C VAL A 49 -1.37 -8.92 2.93
N VAL A 50 -1.00 -10.19 3.09
CA VAL A 50 -1.00 -11.19 2.01
C VAL A 50 -1.80 -12.40 2.45
N ASP A 51 -2.83 -12.76 1.69
CA ASP A 51 -3.81 -13.81 2.03
C ASP A 51 -4.34 -13.68 3.47
N GLY A 52 -4.72 -12.47 3.88
CA GLY A 52 -5.23 -12.18 5.23
C GLY A 52 -4.17 -12.17 6.34
N VAL A 53 -2.89 -12.45 6.04
CA VAL A 53 -1.80 -12.44 7.03
C VAL A 53 -0.99 -11.16 6.94
N VAL A 54 -0.80 -10.45 8.06
CA VAL A 54 0.07 -9.27 8.13
C VAL A 54 1.52 -9.69 7.88
N LYS A 55 2.14 -9.14 6.82
CA LYS A 55 3.53 -9.40 6.44
C LYS A 55 4.47 -8.25 6.78
N LYS A 56 3.93 -7.03 6.84
CA LYS A 56 4.70 -5.84 7.21
C LYS A 56 3.83 -4.83 7.94
N ILE A 57 4.43 -4.20 8.94
CA ILE A 57 3.97 -2.96 9.57
C ILE A 57 4.98 -1.86 9.21
N GLY A 58 4.49 -0.68 8.83
CA GLY A 58 5.34 0.46 8.51
C GLY A 58 4.74 1.77 9.01
N GLY A 59 5.60 2.73 9.34
CA GLY A 59 5.21 4.09 9.71
C GLY A 59 5.68 5.08 8.66
N SER A 60 4.92 6.16 8.44
CA SER A 60 5.32 7.24 7.53
C SER A 60 4.77 8.59 7.97
N GLN A 61 5.57 9.63 7.72
CA GLN A 61 5.20 11.04 7.83
C GLN A 61 5.40 11.78 6.48
N ALA A 62 5.47 11.04 5.37
CA ALA A 62 5.71 11.64 4.05
C ALA A 62 4.66 12.70 3.70
N GLN A 63 5.08 13.77 3.02
CA GLN A 63 4.16 14.70 2.40
C GLN A 63 3.43 14.02 1.23
N GLY A 64 2.11 14.24 1.09
CA GLY A 64 1.25 13.57 0.11
C GLY A 64 0.57 12.29 0.60
N GLY A 65 0.59 12.05 1.92
CA GLY A 65 -0.20 10.99 2.55
C GLY A 65 0.27 9.56 2.27
N ILE A 66 -0.63 8.60 2.51
CA ILE A 66 -0.33 7.18 2.32
C ILE A 66 -0.09 6.83 0.84
N LYS A 67 -0.77 7.53 -0.09
CA LYS A 67 -0.55 7.32 -1.53
C LYS A 67 0.91 7.54 -1.91
N LYS A 68 1.50 8.66 -1.48
CA LYS A 68 2.92 8.94 -1.74
C LYS A 68 3.86 7.97 -1.03
N THR A 69 3.46 7.49 0.16
CA THR A 69 4.23 6.52 0.94
C THR A 69 4.33 5.17 0.22
N LEU A 70 3.21 4.66 -0.28
CA LEU A 70 3.17 3.37 -0.96
C LEU A 70 3.75 3.45 -2.37
N GLU A 71 3.69 4.61 -3.04
CA GLU A 71 4.17 4.81 -4.42
C GLU A 71 5.58 4.25 -4.66
N ILE A 72 6.50 4.34 -3.70
CA ILE A 72 7.87 3.82 -3.85
C ILE A 72 7.92 2.29 -4.02
N TYR A 73 6.89 1.58 -3.58
CA TYR A 73 6.76 0.14 -3.75
C TYR A 73 6.10 -0.24 -5.08
N ARG A 74 5.60 0.72 -5.86
CA ARG A 74 4.92 0.48 -7.14
C ARG A 74 5.84 -0.15 -8.17
N ASP A 75 7.05 0.38 -8.29
CA ASP A 75 8.05 -0.01 -9.27
C ASP A 75 9.43 -0.24 -8.62
N GLY A 76 9.47 -0.34 -7.29
CA GLY A 76 10.73 -0.45 -6.54
C GLY A 76 11.54 0.84 -6.50
N GLY A 77 10.99 1.96 -6.99
CA GLY A 77 11.63 3.27 -7.00
C GLY A 77 12.58 3.49 -8.17
N VAL A 78 12.34 2.85 -9.33
CA VAL A 78 13.21 2.86 -10.53
C VAL A 78 13.61 4.27 -10.98
N ASN A 79 12.74 5.28 -10.80
CA ASN A 79 13.03 6.67 -11.18
C ASN A 79 13.75 7.48 -10.08
N GLY A 80 14.17 6.84 -8.99
CA GLY A 80 14.89 7.46 -7.88
C GLY A 80 16.18 6.71 -7.52
N ARG A 81 16.68 6.95 -6.31
CA ARG A 81 17.68 6.10 -5.64
C ARG A 81 16.97 5.29 -4.54
N PRO A 82 16.29 4.20 -4.88
CA PRO A 82 15.61 3.40 -3.89
C PRO A 82 16.66 2.72 -3.01
N GLY A 83 16.49 2.83 -1.69
CA GLY A 83 17.28 2.01 -0.77
C GLY A 83 16.87 0.53 -0.90
N ILE A 84 17.76 -0.37 -0.47
CA ILE A 84 17.53 -1.83 -0.48
C ILE A 84 16.20 -2.24 0.17
N ARG A 85 15.73 -1.45 1.16
CA ARG A 85 14.45 -1.63 1.82
C ARG A 85 13.26 -1.47 0.87
N SER A 86 13.25 -0.42 0.05
CA SER A 86 12.13 -0.15 -0.86
C SER A 86 12.06 -1.16 -1.99
N PHE A 87 13.23 -1.50 -2.54
CA PHE A 87 13.35 -2.55 -3.54
C PHE A 87 12.91 -3.90 -2.98
N GLY A 88 13.35 -4.27 -1.76
CA GLY A 88 12.96 -5.53 -1.12
C GLY A 88 11.45 -5.66 -0.90
N ILE A 89 10.76 -4.57 -0.55
CA ILE A 89 9.30 -4.58 -0.44
C ILE A 89 8.65 -4.73 -1.82
N TRP A 90 9.07 -3.97 -2.83
CA TRP A 90 8.56 -4.16 -4.19
C TRP A 90 8.77 -5.61 -4.68
N TYR A 91 9.97 -6.16 -4.49
CA TYR A 91 10.31 -7.53 -4.87
C TYR A 91 9.38 -8.54 -4.20
N PHE A 92 9.17 -8.39 -2.88
CA PHE A 92 8.25 -9.23 -2.12
C PHE A 92 6.81 -9.16 -2.66
N LEU A 93 6.30 -7.96 -2.93
CA LEU A 93 4.95 -7.77 -3.48
C LEU A 93 4.83 -8.38 -4.89
N TYR A 94 5.82 -8.13 -5.75
CA TYR A 94 5.85 -8.59 -7.12
C TYR A 94 5.85 -10.12 -7.22
N HIS A 95 6.67 -10.80 -6.43
CA HIS A 95 6.68 -12.26 -6.40
C HIS A 95 5.44 -12.86 -5.73
N SER A 96 4.85 -12.17 -4.75
CA SER A 96 3.59 -12.62 -4.14
C SER A 96 2.44 -12.59 -5.14
N ILE A 97 2.29 -11.50 -5.90
CA ILE A 97 1.21 -11.38 -6.89
C ILE A 97 1.41 -12.37 -8.06
N LEU A 98 2.65 -12.61 -8.49
CA LEU A 98 2.96 -13.65 -9.49
C LEU A 98 2.64 -15.07 -9.00
N ALA A 99 2.71 -15.31 -7.69
CA ALA A 99 2.29 -16.57 -7.07
C ALA A 99 0.77 -16.68 -6.87
N GLY A 100 -0.02 -15.75 -7.44
CA GLY A 100 -1.49 -15.75 -7.34
C GLY A 100 -2.03 -15.34 -5.97
N LYS A 101 -1.22 -14.65 -5.16
CA LYS A 101 -1.60 -14.24 -3.80
C LYS A 101 -2.42 -12.96 -3.81
N ASN A 102 -3.39 -12.85 -2.90
CA ASN A 102 -4.10 -11.60 -2.67
C ASN A 102 -3.27 -10.67 -1.79
N ILE A 103 -3.14 -9.40 -2.18
CA ILE A 103 -2.35 -8.42 -1.44
C ILE A 103 -3.20 -7.18 -1.19
N GLU A 104 -3.24 -6.77 0.07
CA GLU A 104 -4.06 -5.66 0.55
C GLU A 104 -3.21 -4.69 1.39
N PHE A 105 -3.51 -3.40 1.25
CA PHE A 105 -2.98 -2.36 2.12
C PHE A 105 -4.04 -1.86 3.09
N TYR A 106 -3.64 -1.73 4.35
CA TYR A 106 -4.45 -1.15 5.41
C TYR A 106 -3.75 0.08 5.99
N GLN A 107 -4.54 1.01 6.52
CA GLN A 107 -4.05 2.16 7.27
C GLN A 107 -4.63 2.13 8.69
N LEU A 108 -3.79 2.51 9.65
CA LEU A 108 -4.18 2.79 11.02
C LEU A 108 -4.24 4.31 11.23
N PHE A 109 -5.31 4.74 11.87
CA PHE A 109 -5.53 6.09 12.34
C PHE A 109 -5.87 6.08 13.84
#